data_AF-A0A0W0U7A4-F1
#
_entry.id   AF-A0A0W0U7A4-F1
#
_cell.length_a   1.000
_cell.length_b   1.000
_cell.length_c   1.000
_cell.angle_alpha   90.00
_cell.angle_beta   90.00
_cell.angle_gamma   90.00
#
_symmetry.space_group_name_H-M   'P 1'
#
loop_
_entity.id
_entity.type
_entity.pdbx_description
1 polymer ?
#
loop_
_entity_poly.entity_id
_entity_poly.type
_entity_poly.pdbx_seq_one_letter_code
_entity_poly.pdbx_strand_id
1 'polypeptide(L)'
;MSNFLQVAKIILARRIKQIRNDSVSADTGLTNLAITFFSLGFLGRDKALSATKQDLDDDLLSELNDVQDGENDEATLETLKTLISKYKNSAKIASSKKGYDEGTSGPALQALITLLDDIYKKLKDVEKESKDVEKESEEGVKLLDTPDDGTPLNVYRYQTIRYLAQKVEDAGNQSLINKLLQNPKISSCHELAEEKEKILIANLKQCEENIRELNEFEEIARREAERARKALEEAKKVIKDEDIEDAEIPKPSKILVEKKPVDYPALRKKSVLSSLKALKEENETLCERFGPKISLPVSVIFFTSLSIALPTFKPGPGYLQECAEAAVSEINPPEVTQISICSL
;
A
#
# COMPACT_ATOMS: atom_id res chain seq x y z
N MET A 1 2.81 11.07 9.60
CA MET A 1 3.30 10.30 8.46
C MET A 1 2.12 10.00 7.57
N SER A 2 2.20 10.30 6.28
CA SER A 2 1.21 9.89 5.30
C SER A 2 1.42 8.43 4.91
N ASN A 3 0.35 7.77 4.48
CA ASN A 3 0.45 6.40 3.98
C ASN A 3 1.40 6.31 2.77
N PHE A 4 1.42 7.34 1.92
CA PHE A 4 2.35 7.43 0.79
C PHE A 4 3.81 7.44 1.26
N LEU A 5 4.18 8.33 2.19
CA LEU A 5 5.56 8.40 2.69
C LEU A 5 6.00 7.08 3.29
N GLN A 6 5.13 6.43 4.08
CA GLN A 6 5.44 5.15 4.71
C GLN A 6 5.72 4.05 3.67
N VAL A 7 4.89 3.93 2.63
CA VAL A 7 5.10 2.96 1.54
C VAL A 7 6.35 3.30 0.74
N ALA A 8 6.57 4.57 0.41
CA ALA A 8 7.74 5.04 -0.32
C ALA A 8 9.03 4.69 0.44
N LYS A 9 9.10 4.95 1.75
CA LYS A 9 10.25 4.58 2.60
C LYS A 9 10.56 3.09 2.55
N ILE A 10 9.54 2.22 2.65
CA ILE A 10 9.72 0.76 2.61
C ILE A 10 10.33 0.32 1.26
N ILE A 11 9.77 0.80 0.16
CA ILE A 11 10.21 0.44 -1.19
C ILE A 11 11.62 0.96 -1.45
N LEU A 12 11.87 2.24 -1.15
CA LEU A 12 13.19 2.86 -1.31
C LEU A 12 14.23 2.15 -0.46
N ALA A 13 13.97 1.91 0.82
CA ALA A 13 14.92 1.25 1.70
C ALA A 13 15.28 -0.16 1.20
N ARG A 14 14.29 -0.92 0.73
CA ARG A 14 14.53 -2.24 0.12
C ARG A 14 15.43 -2.14 -1.10
N ARG A 15 15.17 -1.18 -2.01
CA ARG A 15 15.93 -1.05 -3.25
C ARG A 15 17.32 -0.46 -3.04
N ILE A 16 17.51 0.49 -2.14
CA ILE A 16 18.84 1.01 -1.79
C ILE A 16 19.68 -0.12 -1.17
N LYS A 17 19.10 -0.93 -0.27
CA LYS A 17 19.77 -2.14 0.25
C LYS A 17 20.13 -3.13 -0.86
N GLN A 18 19.28 -3.30 -1.86
CA GLN A 18 19.58 -4.14 -3.02
C GLN A 18 20.78 -3.60 -3.81
N ILE A 19 20.79 -2.30 -4.14
CA ILE A 19 21.92 -1.63 -4.84
C ILE A 19 23.23 -1.85 -4.07
N ARG A 20 23.20 -1.63 -2.76
CA ARG A 20 24.35 -1.85 -1.87
C ARG A 20 24.80 -3.32 -1.86
N ASN A 21 23.88 -4.26 -1.72
CA ASN A 21 24.21 -5.69 -1.67
C ASN A 21 24.75 -6.21 -3.01
N ASP A 22 24.23 -5.71 -4.14
CA ASP A 22 24.75 -6.00 -5.47
C ASP A 22 26.18 -5.46 -5.62
N SER A 23 26.46 -4.28 -5.05
CA SER A 23 27.80 -3.68 -4.98
C SER A 23 28.77 -4.56 -4.16
N VAL A 24 28.39 -5.01 -2.97
CA VAL A 24 29.19 -5.90 -2.11
C VAL A 24 29.42 -7.27 -2.77
N SER A 25 28.39 -7.82 -3.39
CA SER A 25 28.48 -9.10 -4.11
C SER A 25 29.43 -9.01 -5.29
N ALA A 26 29.41 -7.89 -6.01
CA ALA A 26 30.36 -7.63 -7.09
C ALA A 26 31.81 -7.46 -6.57
N ASP A 27 32.02 -6.96 -5.35
CA ASP A 27 33.36 -6.89 -4.73
C ASP A 27 33.91 -8.25 -4.28
N THR A 28 33.02 -9.22 -3.99
CA THR A 28 33.36 -10.53 -3.40
C THR A 28 33.27 -11.71 -4.38
N GLY A 29 32.58 -11.57 -5.52
CA GLY A 29 32.32 -12.66 -6.47
C GLY A 29 33.53 -13.18 -7.27
N LEU A 30 33.58 -14.50 -7.49
CA LEU A 30 34.60 -15.20 -8.30
C LEU A 30 34.67 -14.77 -9.78
N THR A 31 33.64 -14.10 -10.30
CA THR A 31 33.62 -13.53 -11.66
C THR A 31 34.62 -12.38 -11.83
N ASN A 32 35.02 -11.70 -10.74
CA ASN A 32 36.16 -10.78 -10.73
C ASN A 32 37.50 -11.50 -10.93
N LEU A 33 37.61 -12.82 -10.73
CA LEU A 33 38.85 -13.53 -11.05
C LEU A 33 38.95 -13.82 -12.56
N ALA A 34 37.81 -14.05 -13.22
CA ALA A 34 37.75 -14.44 -14.63
C ALA A 34 37.67 -13.24 -15.60
N ILE A 35 36.93 -12.18 -15.27
CA ILE A 35 36.79 -10.99 -16.13
C ILE A 35 38.06 -10.14 -16.11
N THR A 36 38.72 -10.02 -14.95
CA THR A 36 40.01 -9.32 -14.80
C THR A 36 41.14 -9.99 -15.59
N PHE A 37 40.98 -11.25 -16.00
CA PHE A 37 41.97 -12.01 -16.76
C PHE A 37 41.79 -11.93 -18.29
N PHE A 38 40.57 -11.69 -18.81
CA PHE A 38 40.28 -11.84 -20.24
C PHE A 38 39.85 -10.55 -20.98
N SER A 39 39.55 -9.44 -20.32
CA SER A 39 39.33 -8.16 -21.00
C SER A 39 40.60 -7.30 -21.00
N LEU A 40 41.21 -7.17 -22.17
CA LEU A 40 42.29 -6.22 -22.50
C LEU A 40 41.97 -4.80 -22.02
N GLY A 41 42.60 -4.39 -20.92
CA GLY A 41 42.53 -3.01 -20.42
C GLY A 41 42.50 -2.93 -18.89
N PHE A 42 43.69 -2.97 -18.29
CA PHE A 42 44.00 -2.68 -16.89
C PHE A 42 43.09 -1.60 -16.26
N LEU A 43 42.13 -2.01 -15.42
CA LEU A 43 41.70 -1.37 -14.17
C LEU A 43 40.63 -2.29 -13.57
N GLY A 44 41.02 -3.14 -12.62
CA GLY A 44 40.05 -3.87 -11.80
C GLY A 44 39.12 -2.91 -11.06
N ARG A 45 37.97 -3.40 -10.60
CA ARG A 45 37.03 -2.60 -9.79
C ARG A 45 37.76 -1.91 -8.63
N ASP A 46 37.68 -0.59 -8.56
CA ASP A 46 38.26 0.20 -7.48
C ASP A 46 37.47 -0.05 -6.18
N LYS A 47 38.00 -0.92 -5.31
CA LYS A 47 37.36 -1.29 -4.04
C LYS A 47 37.15 -0.10 -3.11
N ALA A 48 38.04 0.89 -3.12
CA ALA A 48 37.87 2.07 -2.29
C ALA A 48 36.75 2.97 -2.81
N LEU A 49 36.61 3.10 -4.14
CA LEU A 49 35.47 3.81 -4.74
C LEU A 49 34.15 3.06 -4.49
N SER A 50 34.17 1.73 -4.57
CA SER A 50 33.02 0.88 -4.25
C SER A 50 32.57 1.09 -2.80
N ALA A 51 33.51 1.03 -1.84
CA ALA A 51 33.24 1.29 -0.43
C ALA A 51 32.64 2.68 -0.21
N THR A 52 33.21 3.74 -0.81
CA THR A 52 32.63 5.10 -0.72
C THR A 52 31.18 5.15 -1.23
N LYS A 53 30.84 4.42 -2.30
CA LYS A 53 29.46 4.37 -2.79
C LYS A 53 28.54 3.60 -1.84
N GLN A 54 29.03 2.54 -1.21
CA GLN A 54 28.29 1.79 -0.19
C GLN A 54 28.04 2.64 1.06
N ASP A 55 29.03 3.42 1.50
CA ASP A 55 28.87 4.38 2.60
C ASP A 55 27.81 5.44 2.26
N LEU A 56 27.80 5.95 1.02
CA LEU A 56 26.77 6.88 0.54
C LEU A 56 25.37 6.23 0.51
N ASP A 57 25.25 4.94 0.17
CA ASP A 57 23.99 4.21 0.22
C ASP A 57 23.50 4.02 1.66
N ASP A 58 24.41 3.76 2.61
CA ASP A 58 24.13 3.65 4.04
C ASP A 58 23.70 5.00 4.64
N ASP A 59 24.38 6.09 4.28
CA ASP A 59 24.00 7.45 4.65
C ASP A 59 22.63 7.83 4.08
N LEU A 60 22.35 7.48 2.82
CA LEU A 60 21.04 7.70 2.19
C LEU A 60 19.94 6.94 2.94
N LEU A 61 20.19 5.69 3.34
CA LEU A 61 19.24 4.92 4.16
C LEU A 61 18.99 5.58 5.52
N SER A 62 20.02 6.15 6.14
CA SER A 62 19.88 6.89 7.39
C SER A 62 19.01 8.13 7.20
N GLU A 63 19.37 9.01 6.26
CA GLU A 63 18.62 10.25 5.99
C GLU A 63 17.18 9.96 5.53
N LEU A 64 16.95 8.87 4.79
CA LEU A 64 15.61 8.43 4.37
C LEU A 64 14.69 8.12 5.56
N ASN A 65 15.21 7.53 6.64
CA ASN A 65 14.42 7.23 7.82
C ASN A 65 13.93 8.50 8.52
N ASP A 66 14.73 9.56 8.47
CA ASP A 66 14.45 10.84 9.14
C ASP A 66 13.50 11.76 8.36
N VAL A 67 13.26 11.48 7.07
CA VAL A 67 12.32 12.25 6.23
C VAL A 67 10.95 12.32 6.88
N GLN A 68 10.38 13.52 6.98
CA GLN A 68 9.02 13.77 7.45
C GLN A 68 8.08 14.06 6.28
N ASP A 69 6.78 14.07 6.56
CA ASP A 69 5.79 14.52 5.58
C ASP A 69 6.06 15.97 5.17
N GLY A 70 5.90 16.26 3.88
CA GLY A 70 5.73 17.62 3.39
C GLY A 70 4.32 18.15 3.67
N GLU A 71 3.98 19.28 3.06
CA GLU A 71 2.63 19.86 3.14
C GLU A 71 1.56 18.94 2.52
N ASN A 72 1.96 18.14 1.54
CA ASN A 72 1.17 17.13 0.84
C ASN A 72 2.11 16.04 0.28
N ASP A 73 1.53 14.98 -0.29
CA ASP A 73 2.29 13.87 -0.86
C ASP A 73 3.11 14.27 -2.09
N GLU A 74 2.73 15.34 -2.82
CA GLU A 74 3.52 15.89 -3.93
C GLU A 74 4.83 16.53 -3.43
N ALA A 75 4.74 17.36 -2.39
CA ALA A 75 5.90 17.97 -1.74
C ALA A 75 6.79 16.92 -1.09
N THR A 76 6.18 15.86 -0.53
CA THR A 76 6.89 14.70 0.00
C THR A 76 7.64 13.95 -1.10
N LEU A 77 7.02 13.73 -2.26
CA LEU A 77 7.66 13.14 -3.44
C LEU A 77 8.90 13.95 -3.86
N GLU A 78 8.78 15.27 -3.99
CA GLU A 78 9.89 16.14 -4.40
C GLU A 78 11.02 16.16 -3.35
N THR A 79 10.70 16.06 -2.07
CA THR A 79 11.67 15.92 -0.98
C THR A 79 12.48 14.63 -1.12
N LEU A 80 11.81 13.49 -1.36
CA LEU A 80 12.46 12.20 -1.57
C LEU A 80 13.34 12.20 -2.84
N LYS A 81 12.85 12.79 -3.94
CA LYS A 81 13.61 12.90 -5.19
C LYS A 81 14.87 13.76 -5.03
N THR A 82 14.75 14.86 -4.29
CA THR A 82 15.87 15.74 -3.97
C THR A 82 16.92 15.00 -3.13
N LEU A 83 16.48 14.24 -2.12
CA LEU A 83 17.35 13.41 -1.30
C LEU A 83 18.12 12.39 -2.14
N ILE A 84 17.43 11.59 -2.97
CA ILE A 84 18.09 10.60 -3.84
C ILE A 84 19.05 11.28 -4.82
N SER A 85 18.66 12.43 -5.39
CA SER A 85 19.51 13.19 -6.32
C SER A 85 20.79 13.72 -5.67
N LYS A 86 20.74 14.16 -4.41
CA LYS A 86 21.91 14.58 -3.62
C LYS A 86 22.95 13.44 -3.54
N TYR A 87 22.51 12.23 -3.21
CA TYR A 87 23.40 11.07 -3.10
C TYR A 87 23.89 10.57 -4.45
N LYS A 88 23.04 10.57 -5.48
CA LYS A 88 23.43 10.29 -6.87
C LYS A 88 24.55 11.23 -7.33
N ASN A 89 24.40 12.54 -7.09
CA ASN A 89 25.41 13.53 -7.44
C ASN A 89 26.71 13.35 -6.65
N SER A 90 26.61 12.98 -5.37
CA SER A 90 27.79 12.68 -4.53
C SER A 90 28.56 11.47 -5.04
N ALA A 91 27.86 10.40 -5.42
CA ALA A 91 28.46 9.20 -6.01
C ALA A 91 29.09 9.50 -7.38
N LYS A 92 28.46 10.36 -8.19
CA LYS A 92 29.03 10.86 -9.46
C LYS A 92 30.34 11.61 -9.23
N ILE A 93 30.35 12.58 -8.30
CA ILE A 93 31.56 13.34 -7.95
C ILE A 93 32.68 12.41 -7.48
N ALA A 94 32.38 11.43 -6.62
CA ALA A 94 33.36 10.45 -6.17
C ALA A 94 33.96 9.63 -7.32
N SER A 95 33.13 9.25 -8.30
CA SER A 95 33.56 8.52 -9.49
C SER A 95 34.42 9.37 -10.41
N SER A 96 33.98 10.60 -10.72
CA SER A 96 34.68 11.52 -11.60
C SER A 96 36.04 11.94 -11.04
N LYS A 97 36.19 12.10 -9.71
CA LYS A 97 37.48 12.36 -9.04
C LYS A 97 38.52 11.28 -9.32
N LYS A 98 38.09 10.05 -9.58
CA LYS A 98 38.95 8.91 -9.90
C LYS A 98 38.98 8.57 -11.39
N GLY A 99 38.39 9.40 -12.24
CA GLY A 99 38.35 9.19 -13.70
C GLY A 99 37.35 8.14 -14.18
N TYR A 100 36.42 7.70 -13.32
CA TYR A 100 35.35 6.77 -13.71
C TYR A 100 34.07 7.53 -14.07
N ASP A 101 33.24 6.89 -14.90
CA ASP A 101 31.83 7.28 -15.07
C ASP A 101 31.00 6.92 -13.82
N GLU A 102 29.69 7.19 -13.84
CA GLU A 102 28.82 6.95 -12.67
C GLU A 102 28.74 5.46 -12.26
N GLY A 103 29.21 4.54 -13.12
CA GLY A 103 29.08 3.10 -12.94
C GLY A 103 27.62 2.65 -12.85
N THR A 104 27.37 1.56 -12.13
CA THR A 104 26.02 1.00 -11.95
C THR A 104 25.17 1.78 -10.94
N SER A 105 25.79 2.50 -10.01
CA SER A 105 25.07 3.24 -8.95
C SER A 105 24.28 4.44 -9.47
N GLY A 106 24.82 5.21 -10.42
CA GLY A 106 24.12 6.38 -10.98
C GLY A 106 22.79 6.04 -11.65
N PRO A 107 22.78 5.11 -12.63
CA PRO A 107 21.54 4.60 -13.24
C PRO A 107 20.59 3.95 -12.23
N ALA A 108 21.10 3.23 -11.24
CA ALA A 108 20.26 2.59 -10.22
C ALA A 108 19.52 3.60 -9.34
N LEU A 109 20.20 4.66 -8.87
CA LEU A 109 19.57 5.74 -8.12
C LEU A 109 18.61 6.57 -8.99
N GLN A 110 18.90 6.72 -10.28
CA GLN A 110 17.96 7.33 -11.23
C GLN A 110 16.68 6.49 -11.39
N ALA A 111 16.81 5.16 -11.43
CA ALA A 111 15.66 4.26 -11.50
C ALA A 111 14.77 4.36 -10.25
N LEU A 112 15.34 4.65 -9.06
CA LEU A 112 14.55 4.92 -7.85
C LEU A 112 13.69 6.18 -8.00
N ILE A 113 14.26 7.25 -8.56
CA ILE A 113 13.53 8.51 -8.81
C ILE A 113 12.35 8.24 -9.74
N THR A 114 12.58 7.53 -10.86
CA THR A 114 11.52 7.16 -11.80
C THR A 114 10.46 6.27 -11.16
N LEU A 115 10.86 5.29 -10.34
CA LEU A 115 9.92 4.42 -9.62
C LEU A 115 9.00 5.24 -8.69
N LEU A 116 9.53 6.24 -7.98
CA LEU A 116 8.70 7.11 -7.14
C LEU A 116 7.71 7.93 -7.96
N ASP A 117 8.15 8.53 -9.06
CA ASP A 117 7.28 9.28 -9.97
C ASP A 117 6.16 8.37 -10.51
N ASP A 118 6.48 7.15 -10.91
CA ASP A 118 5.52 6.19 -11.45
C ASP A 118 4.51 5.72 -10.38
N ILE A 119 4.96 5.50 -9.14
CA ILE A 119 4.07 5.16 -8.01
C ILE A 119 3.12 6.33 -7.75
N TYR A 120 3.63 7.54 -7.57
CA TYR A 120 2.80 8.72 -7.28
C TYR A 120 1.79 8.97 -8.40
N LYS A 121 2.24 8.89 -9.66
CA LYS A 121 1.37 9.00 -10.83
C LYS A 121 0.29 7.93 -10.83
N LYS A 122 0.62 6.67 -10.54
CA LYS A 122 -0.37 5.58 -10.48
C LYS A 122 -1.45 5.86 -9.43
N LEU A 123 -1.08 6.34 -8.25
CA LEU A 123 -2.03 6.70 -7.20
C LEU A 123 -2.94 7.83 -7.67
N LYS A 124 -2.36 8.91 -8.22
CA LYS A 124 -3.10 10.08 -8.73
C LYS A 124 -4.07 9.72 -9.87
N ASP A 125 -3.66 8.84 -10.77
CA ASP A 125 -4.49 8.37 -11.88
C ASP A 125 -5.69 7.55 -11.34
N VAL A 126 -5.48 6.68 -10.35
CA VAL A 126 -6.55 5.90 -9.70
C VAL A 126 -7.55 6.81 -8.97
N GLU A 127 -7.09 7.81 -8.23
CA GLU A 127 -8.00 8.79 -7.58
C GLU A 127 -8.84 9.56 -8.61
N LYS A 128 -8.26 9.87 -9.78
CA LYS A 128 -8.95 10.57 -10.86
C LYS A 128 -9.96 9.67 -11.57
N GLU A 129 -9.59 8.43 -11.88
CA GLU A 129 -10.42 7.46 -12.61
C GLU A 129 -11.59 6.93 -11.77
N SER A 130 -11.45 6.90 -10.45
CA SER A 130 -12.51 6.44 -9.54
C SER A 130 -13.63 7.47 -9.28
N LYS A 131 -13.47 8.71 -9.75
CA LYS A 131 -14.52 9.74 -9.69
C LYS A 131 -15.62 9.39 -10.70
N ASP A 132 -16.84 9.10 -10.21
CA ASP A 132 -17.98 8.91 -11.10
C ASP A 132 -18.41 10.25 -11.66
N VAL A 133 -18.44 10.36 -12.98
CA VAL A 133 -18.93 11.58 -13.67
C VAL A 133 -20.46 11.71 -13.58
N GLU A 134 -21.16 10.61 -13.26
CA GLU A 134 -22.63 10.53 -13.33
C GLU A 134 -23.36 10.63 -11.98
N LYS A 135 -22.67 10.41 -10.86
CA LYS A 135 -23.24 10.61 -9.52
C LYS A 135 -22.63 11.86 -8.91
N GLU A 136 -23.46 12.75 -8.35
CA GLU A 136 -23.04 13.95 -7.61
C GLU A 136 -22.19 13.65 -6.35
N SER A 137 -21.76 12.40 -6.13
CA SER A 137 -20.71 12.09 -5.16
C SER A 137 -19.38 12.63 -5.69
N GLU A 138 -19.01 13.84 -5.26
CA GLU A 138 -17.84 14.59 -5.72
C GLU A 138 -16.48 13.92 -5.44
N GLU A 139 -16.45 12.87 -4.63
CA GLU A 139 -15.21 12.24 -4.15
C GLU A 139 -15.09 10.79 -4.63
N GLY A 140 -14.06 10.52 -5.43
CA GLY A 140 -13.58 9.16 -5.74
C GLY A 140 -12.76 8.59 -4.59
N VAL A 141 -12.06 7.49 -4.84
CA VAL A 141 -11.17 6.89 -3.83
C VAL A 141 -10.09 7.89 -3.46
N LYS A 142 -9.85 8.08 -2.15
CA LYS A 142 -8.75 8.90 -1.64
C LYS A 142 -7.57 8.03 -1.16
N LEU A 143 -6.43 8.17 -1.84
CA LEU A 143 -5.17 7.46 -1.56
C LEU A 143 -4.05 8.43 -1.15
N LEU A 144 -3.96 9.58 -1.83
CA LEU A 144 -3.00 10.64 -1.53
C LEU A 144 -3.52 11.54 -0.41
N ASP A 145 -2.57 12.15 0.31
CA ASP A 145 -2.82 13.03 1.45
C ASP A 145 -3.69 12.35 2.52
N THR A 146 -3.44 11.05 2.73
CA THR A 146 -4.10 10.23 3.75
C THR A 146 -3.14 9.98 4.91
N PRO A 147 -3.55 10.24 6.16
CA PRO A 147 -2.68 10.02 7.31
C PRO A 147 -2.59 8.52 7.63
N ASP A 148 -1.43 8.11 8.12
CA ASP A 148 -1.24 6.84 8.82
C ASP A 148 -1.61 7.04 10.30
N ASP A 149 -2.91 6.99 10.61
CA ASP A 149 -3.46 7.20 11.96
C ASP A 149 -4.04 5.91 12.58
N GLY A 150 -3.83 4.76 11.93
CA GLY A 150 -4.36 3.47 12.36
C GLY A 150 -5.89 3.35 12.32
N THR A 151 -6.62 4.34 11.77
CA THR A 151 -8.06 4.16 11.58
C THR A 151 -8.32 3.05 10.57
N PRO A 152 -9.38 2.24 10.73
CA PRO A 152 -9.60 1.08 9.86
C PRO A 152 -9.59 1.41 8.37
N LEU A 153 -10.16 2.56 7.99
CA LEU A 153 -10.18 2.99 6.60
C LEU A 153 -8.78 3.38 6.09
N ASN A 154 -7.98 4.08 6.90
CA ASN A 154 -6.62 4.45 6.50
C ASN A 154 -5.68 3.23 6.45
N VAL A 155 -5.88 2.23 7.31
CA VAL A 155 -5.20 0.93 7.19
C VAL A 155 -5.55 0.25 5.86
N TYR A 156 -6.81 0.28 5.44
CA TYR A 156 -7.20 -0.27 4.14
C TYR A 156 -6.60 0.53 2.96
N ARG A 157 -6.58 1.86 3.05
CA ARG A 157 -5.91 2.73 2.06
C ARG A 157 -4.41 2.45 1.98
N TYR A 158 -3.73 2.30 3.12
CA TYR A 158 -2.32 1.94 3.18
C TYR A 158 -2.03 0.63 2.43
N GLN A 159 -2.81 -0.42 2.68
CA GLN A 159 -2.62 -1.71 2.00
C GLN A 159 -2.96 -1.64 0.50
N THR A 160 -3.91 -0.79 0.11
CA THR A 160 -4.19 -0.47 -1.29
C THR A 160 -3.02 0.22 -1.97
N ILE A 161 -2.43 1.23 -1.31
CA ILE A 161 -1.24 1.94 -1.82
C ILE A 161 -0.07 0.96 -1.96
N ARG A 162 0.14 0.07 -0.99
CA ARG A 162 1.16 -0.99 -1.07
C ARG A 162 0.95 -1.91 -2.26
N TYR A 163 -0.28 -2.34 -2.52
CA TYR A 163 -0.62 -3.19 -3.66
C TYR A 163 -0.29 -2.50 -4.99
N LEU A 164 -0.74 -1.27 -5.16
CA LEU A 164 -0.50 -0.48 -6.38
C LEU A 164 0.98 -0.20 -6.58
N ALA A 165 1.71 0.15 -5.52
CA ALA A 165 3.14 0.41 -5.60
C ALA A 165 3.96 -0.83 -5.99
N GLN A 166 3.61 -2.01 -5.46
CA GLN A 166 4.22 -3.27 -5.87
C GLN A 166 3.95 -3.57 -7.35
N LYS A 167 2.72 -3.31 -7.83
CA LYS A 167 2.38 -3.49 -9.25
C LYS A 167 3.22 -2.61 -10.17
N VAL A 168 3.47 -1.34 -9.79
CA VAL A 168 4.38 -0.45 -10.54
C VAL A 168 5.80 -1.02 -10.54
N GLU A 169 6.28 -1.48 -9.39
CA GLU A 169 7.61 -2.06 -9.26
C GLU A 169 7.79 -3.33 -10.12
N ASP A 170 6.80 -4.22 -10.13
CA ASP A 170 6.80 -5.44 -10.94
C ASP A 170 6.77 -5.14 -12.44
N ALA A 171 6.06 -4.07 -12.84
CA ALA A 171 6.04 -3.60 -14.22
C ALA A 171 7.40 -3.06 -14.69
N GLY A 172 8.18 -2.44 -13.79
CA GLY A 172 9.54 -1.96 -14.08
C GLY A 172 10.59 -3.07 -14.17
N ASN A 173 10.36 -4.24 -13.54
CA ASN A 173 11.31 -5.36 -13.47
C ASN A 173 11.16 -6.40 -14.61
N GLN A 174 10.47 -6.08 -15.70
CA GLN A 174 10.06 -7.06 -16.74
C GLN A 174 11.24 -7.82 -17.37
N SER A 175 11.44 -9.08 -16.95
CA SER A 175 12.30 -10.07 -17.61
C SER A 175 11.54 -10.87 -18.67
N LEU A 176 12.27 -11.64 -19.50
CA LEU A 176 11.79 -12.46 -20.62
C LEU A 176 10.59 -13.39 -20.29
N ILE A 177 10.38 -13.74 -19.02
CA ILE A 177 9.26 -14.59 -18.58
C ILE A 177 7.92 -13.86 -18.71
N ASN A 178 7.89 -12.54 -18.52
CA ASN A 178 6.68 -11.74 -18.70
C ASN A 178 6.30 -11.60 -20.18
N LYS A 179 7.25 -11.62 -21.12
CA LYS A 179 6.92 -11.71 -22.57
C LYS A 179 6.21 -13.02 -22.93
N LEU A 180 6.47 -14.09 -22.18
CA LEU A 180 5.80 -15.38 -22.34
C LEU A 180 4.38 -15.36 -21.73
N LEU A 181 4.21 -14.70 -20.57
CA LEU A 181 2.94 -14.60 -19.84
C LEU A 181 1.99 -13.50 -20.37
N GLN A 182 2.52 -12.53 -21.12
CA GLN A 182 1.75 -11.50 -21.85
C GLN A 182 1.19 -12.00 -23.17
N ASN A 183 1.49 -13.23 -23.61
CA ASN A 183 0.85 -13.79 -24.79
C ASN A 183 -0.59 -14.21 -24.41
N PRO A 184 -1.64 -13.54 -24.93
CA PRO A 184 -3.03 -13.84 -24.58
C PRO A 184 -3.46 -15.26 -25.01
N LYS A 185 -2.67 -15.94 -25.87
CA LYS A 185 -2.89 -17.34 -26.24
C LYS A 185 -2.29 -18.34 -25.24
N ILE A 186 -1.48 -17.88 -24.28
CA ILE A 186 -0.72 -18.71 -23.33
C ILE A 186 -1.15 -18.45 -21.87
N SER A 187 -1.52 -17.21 -21.51
CA SER A 187 -1.87 -16.88 -20.13
C SER A 187 -2.84 -15.70 -20.02
N SER A 188 -3.81 -15.83 -19.11
CA SER A 188 -4.77 -14.79 -18.69
C SER A 188 -4.24 -13.90 -17.55
N CYS A 189 -2.96 -13.99 -17.20
CA CYS A 189 -2.40 -13.34 -16.01
C CYS A 189 -2.46 -11.81 -16.06
N HIS A 190 -2.35 -11.21 -17.25
CA HIS A 190 -2.47 -9.76 -17.41
C HIS A 190 -3.90 -9.29 -17.14
N GLU A 191 -4.89 -9.92 -17.79
CA GLU A 191 -6.31 -9.64 -17.55
C GLU A 191 -6.67 -9.86 -16.08
N LEU A 192 -6.19 -10.95 -15.47
CA LEU A 192 -6.40 -11.21 -14.03
C LEU A 192 -5.83 -10.09 -13.15
N ALA A 193 -4.63 -9.59 -13.46
CA ALA A 193 -3.99 -8.51 -12.69
C ALA A 193 -4.71 -7.15 -12.85
N GLU A 194 -5.35 -6.92 -14.00
CA GLU A 194 -6.21 -5.75 -14.21
C GLU A 194 -7.54 -5.90 -13.47
N GLU A 195 -8.21 -7.05 -13.58
CA GLU A 195 -9.47 -7.31 -12.87
C GLU A 195 -9.30 -7.27 -11.34
N LYS A 196 -8.19 -7.80 -10.81
CA LYS A 196 -7.84 -7.69 -9.39
C LYS A 196 -7.71 -6.24 -8.92
N GLU A 197 -7.11 -5.39 -9.75
CA GLU A 197 -7.03 -3.97 -9.43
C GLU A 197 -8.41 -3.31 -9.48
N LYS A 198 -9.22 -3.59 -10.50
CA LYS A 198 -10.58 -3.03 -10.62
C LYS A 198 -11.44 -3.39 -9.40
N ILE A 199 -11.46 -4.66 -8.97
CA ILE A 199 -12.25 -5.06 -7.80
C ILE A 199 -11.72 -4.41 -6.51
N LEU A 200 -10.41 -4.24 -6.36
CA LEU A 200 -9.82 -3.55 -5.20
C LEU A 200 -10.31 -2.10 -5.13
N ILE A 201 -10.21 -1.37 -6.24
CA ILE A 201 -10.62 0.05 -6.28
C ILE A 201 -12.13 0.19 -6.11
N ALA A 202 -12.93 -0.67 -6.76
CA ALA A 202 -14.39 -0.65 -6.59
C ALA A 202 -14.81 -0.98 -5.15
N ASN A 203 -14.18 -1.97 -4.52
CA ASN A 203 -14.48 -2.36 -3.15
C ASN A 203 -14.09 -1.26 -2.14
N LEU A 204 -12.90 -0.65 -2.31
CA LEU A 204 -12.47 0.46 -1.46
C LEU A 204 -13.40 1.67 -1.62
N LYS A 205 -13.81 1.99 -2.85
CA LYS A 205 -14.79 3.06 -3.10
C LYS A 205 -16.11 2.81 -2.37
N GLN A 206 -16.69 1.62 -2.51
CA GLN A 206 -17.92 1.27 -1.79
C GLN A 206 -17.74 1.35 -0.28
N CYS A 207 -16.56 0.94 0.23
CA CYS A 207 -16.22 1.07 1.64
C CYS A 207 -16.22 2.54 2.10
N GLU A 208 -15.60 3.43 1.33
CA GLU A 208 -15.54 4.86 1.63
C GLU A 208 -16.94 5.50 1.63
N GLU A 209 -17.79 5.14 0.66
CA GLU A 209 -19.19 5.57 0.61
C GLU A 209 -19.95 5.15 1.88
N ASN A 210 -19.83 3.89 2.29
CA ASN A 210 -20.47 3.39 3.51
C ASN A 210 -19.97 4.11 4.78
N ILE A 211 -18.67 4.43 4.84
CA ILE A 211 -18.09 5.17 5.97
C ILE A 211 -18.58 6.62 5.98
N ARG A 212 -18.74 7.25 4.81
CA ARG A 212 -19.30 8.60 4.69
C ARG A 212 -20.74 8.66 5.20
N GLU A 213 -21.58 7.71 4.78
CA GLU A 213 -22.96 7.61 5.28
C GLU A 213 -22.99 7.47 6.82
N LEU A 214 -22.13 6.62 7.39
CA LEU A 214 -22.02 6.49 8.85
C LEU A 214 -21.60 7.80 9.54
N ASN A 215 -20.71 8.58 8.93
CA ASN A 215 -20.30 9.88 9.47
C ASN A 215 -21.45 10.90 9.41
N GLU A 216 -22.25 10.88 8.35
CA GLU A 216 -23.46 11.72 8.23
C GLU A 216 -24.49 11.37 9.31
N PHE A 217 -24.73 10.07 9.55
CA PHE A 217 -25.63 9.63 10.61
C PHE A 217 -25.12 10.00 12.01
N GLU A 218 -23.81 9.88 12.27
CA GLU A 218 -23.21 10.32 13.54
C GLU A 218 -23.40 11.82 13.76
N GLU A 219 -23.22 12.61 12.72
CA GLU A 219 -23.38 14.06 12.78
C GLU A 219 -24.84 14.48 13.03
N ILE A 220 -25.80 13.83 12.38
CA ILE A 220 -27.23 14.05 12.62
C ILE A 220 -27.58 13.70 14.07
N ALA A 221 -27.14 12.53 14.56
CA ALA A 221 -27.39 12.09 15.93
C ALA A 221 -26.79 13.06 16.95
N ARG A 222 -25.59 13.59 16.68
CA ARG A 222 -24.92 14.60 17.52
C ARG A 222 -25.74 15.89 17.61
N ARG A 223 -26.24 16.41 16.47
CA ARG A 223 -27.07 17.62 16.43
C ARG A 223 -28.40 17.43 17.14
N GLU A 224 -29.03 16.26 17.01
CA GLU A 224 -30.28 15.94 17.71
C GLU A 224 -30.08 15.87 19.24
N ALA A 225 -28.98 15.23 19.68
CA ALA A 225 -28.63 15.17 21.10
C ALA A 225 -28.34 16.56 21.69
N GLU A 226 -27.67 17.44 20.94
CA GLU A 226 -27.41 18.83 21.36
C GLU A 226 -28.70 19.64 21.50
N ARG A 227 -29.62 19.52 20.53
CA ARG A 227 -30.95 20.16 20.59
C ARG A 227 -31.76 19.68 21.80
N ALA A 228 -31.74 18.37 22.06
CA ALA A 228 -32.42 17.78 23.23
C ALA A 228 -31.81 18.29 24.55
N ARG A 229 -30.48 18.42 24.62
CA ARG A 229 -29.78 18.97 25.80
C ARG A 229 -30.16 20.44 26.04
N LYS A 230 -30.16 21.27 24.99
CA LYS A 230 -30.57 22.69 25.07
C LYS A 230 -32.01 22.84 25.54
N ALA A 231 -32.95 22.08 24.96
CA ALA A 231 -34.35 22.08 25.38
C ALA A 231 -34.53 21.66 26.85
N LEU A 232 -33.75 20.67 27.32
CA LEU A 232 -33.78 20.25 28.73
C LEU A 232 -33.22 21.35 29.66
N GLU A 233 -32.17 22.05 29.24
CA GLU A 233 -31.55 23.13 30.01
C GLU A 233 -32.46 24.36 30.10
N GLU A 234 -33.14 24.71 29.00
CA GLU A 234 -34.18 25.75 28.97
C GLU A 234 -35.39 25.39 29.85
N ALA A 235 -35.89 24.16 29.77
CA ALA A 235 -36.99 23.69 30.62
C ALA A 235 -36.63 23.75 32.11
N LYS A 236 -35.40 23.36 32.48
CA LYS A 236 -34.90 23.49 33.86
C LYS A 236 -34.79 24.94 34.32
N LYS A 237 -34.43 25.86 33.43
CA LYS A 237 -34.34 27.29 33.74
C LYS A 237 -35.72 27.89 34.00
N VAL A 238 -36.72 27.58 33.17
CA VAL A 238 -38.11 28.03 33.36
C VAL A 238 -38.66 27.56 34.71
N ILE A 239 -38.46 26.28 35.05
CA ILE A 239 -38.89 25.72 36.35
C ILE A 239 -38.25 26.46 37.53
N LYS A 240 -36.98 26.85 37.40
CA LYS A 240 -36.22 27.54 38.45
C LYS A 240 -36.61 29.02 38.58
N ASP A 241 -36.96 29.68 37.47
CA ASP A 241 -37.30 31.11 37.44
C ASP A 241 -38.76 31.37 37.89
N GLU A 242 -39.65 30.36 37.86
CA GLU A 242 -41.06 30.50 38.25
C GLU A 242 -41.39 30.07 39.71
N ASP A 243 -40.38 29.73 40.54
CA ASP A 243 -40.56 29.29 41.95
C ASP A 243 -41.65 28.19 42.12
N ILE A 244 -41.81 27.32 41.13
CA ILE A 244 -42.81 26.25 41.18
C ILE A 244 -42.21 25.05 41.92
N GLU A 245 -42.44 24.98 43.24
CA GLU A 245 -41.96 23.88 44.10
C GLU A 245 -42.48 22.48 43.68
N ASP A 246 -43.56 22.42 42.88
CA ASP A 246 -44.23 21.19 42.42
C ASP A 246 -44.27 21.02 40.88
N ALA A 247 -43.41 21.70 40.12
CA ALA A 247 -43.36 21.50 38.67
C ALA A 247 -42.74 20.14 38.33
N GLU A 248 -43.57 19.18 37.90
CA GLU A 248 -43.10 17.96 37.25
C GLU A 248 -42.22 18.36 36.06
N ILE A 249 -40.91 18.08 36.16
CA ILE A 249 -39.97 18.20 35.05
C ILE A 249 -40.62 17.48 33.86
N PRO A 250 -40.90 18.16 32.73
CA PRO A 250 -41.51 17.51 31.59
C PRO A 250 -40.62 16.33 31.22
N LYS A 251 -41.13 15.11 31.46
CA LYS A 251 -40.40 13.90 31.13
C LYS A 251 -40.07 14.02 29.65
N PRO A 252 -38.77 13.95 29.26
CA PRO A 252 -38.43 13.93 27.85
C PRO A 252 -39.32 12.88 27.20
N SER A 253 -40.02 13.28 26.15
CA SER A 253 -40.97 12.42 25.45
C SER A 253 -40.33 11.05 25.27
N LYS A 254 -41.08 9.98 25.61
CA LYS A 254 -40.60 8.57 25.63
C LYS A 254 -39.83 8.13 24.37
N ILE A 255 -39.91 8.89 23.29
CA ILE A 255 -39.22 8.71 22.02
C ILE A 255 -37.69 8.91 22.14
N LEU A 256 -37.19 9.68 23.12
CA LEU A 256 -35.77 10.09 23.19
C LEU A 256 -34.90 9.33 24.21
N VAL A 257 -35.47 8.49 25.08
CA VAL A 257 -34.73 7.93 26.25
C VAL A 257 -34.22 6.50 26.05
N GLU A 258 -34.69 5.74 25.06
CA GLU A 258 -34.40 4.30 24.97
C GLU A 258 -33.48 3.83 23.83
N LYS A 259 -32.98 4.72 22.96
CA LYS A 259 -31.96 4.30 22.00
C LYS A 259 -30.59 4.32 22.69
N LYS A 260 -30.03 3.13 22.95
CA LYS A 260 -28.61 2.99 23.30
C LYS A 260 -27.77 3.87 22.36
N PRO A 261 -26.76 4.60 22.87
CA PRO A 261 -25.86 5.36 22.02
C PRO A 261 -25.28 4.41 20.96
N VAL A 262 -25.42 4.80 19.70
CA VAL A 262 -24.90 4.02 18.56
C VAL A 262 -23.37 4.13 18.59
N ASP A 263 -22.69 2.99 18.61
CA ASP A 263 -21.22 2.93 18.55
C ASP A 263 -20.75 3.04 17.09
N TYR A 264 -20.72 4.27 16.59
CA TYR A 264 -20.24 4.57 15.23
C TYR A 264 -18.80 4.11 14.97
N PRO A 265 -17.83 4.26 15.91
CA PRO A 265 -16.51 3.66 15.75
C PRO A 265 -16.54 2.15 15.47
N ALA A 266 -17.33 1.37 16.22
CA ALA A 266 -17.46 -0.06 15.99
C ALA A 266 -18.14 -0.38 14.65
N LEU A 267 -19.15 0.40 14.25
CA LEU A 267 -19.80 0.26 12.94
C LEU A 267 -18.83 0.54 11.78
N ARG A 268 -18.00 1.58 11.88
CA ARG A 268 -16.96 1.88 10.89
C ARG A 268 -15.96 0.74 10.77
N LYS A 269 -15.43 0.26 11.90
CA LYS A 269 -14.54 -0.91 11.92
C LYS A 269 -15.19 -2.13 11.26
N LYS A 270 -16.45 -2.42 11.59
CA LYS A 270 -17.20 -3.53 11.00
C LYS A 270 -17.41 -3.36 9.50
N SER A 271 -17.70 -2.15 9.04
CA SER A 271 -17.86 -1.83 7.62
C SER A 271 -16.59 -2.16 6.84
N VAL A 272 -15.43 -1.65 7.29
CA VAL A 272 -14.14 -1.93 6.65
C VAL A 272 -13.81 -3.43 6.63
N LEU A 273 -13.99 -4.13 7.76
CA LEU A 273 -13.75 -5.57 7.82
C LEU A 273 -14.68 -6.36 6.88
N SER A 274 -15.93 -5.93 6.72
CA SER A 274 -16.86 -6.52 5.77
C SER A 274 -16.42 -6.31 4.33
N SER A 275 -15.95 -5.10 3.99
CA SER A 275 -15.41 -4.79 2.67
C SER A 275 -14.17 -5.62 2.35
N LEU A 276 -13.22 -5.72 3.28
CA LEU A 276 -12.03 -6.56 3.14
C LEU A 276 -12.38 -8.04 2.97
N LYS A 277 -13.39 -8.54 3.69
CA LYS A 277 -13.88 -9.91 3.51
C LYS A 277 -14.45 -10.12 2.11
N ALA A 278 -15.29 -9.19 1.64
CA ALA A 278 -15.85 -9.25 0.28
C ALA A 278 -14.74 -9.20 -0.79
N LEU A 279 -13.72 -8.35 -0.62
CA LEU A 279 -12.57 -8.29 -1.52
C LEU A 279 -11.85 -9.64 -1.62
N LYS A 280 -11.64 -10.32 -0.49
CA LYS A 280 -11.01 -11.65 -0.47
C LYS A 280 -11.83 -12.68 -1.23
N GLU A 281 -13.14 -12.73 -0.98
CA GLU A 281 -14.07 -13.65 -1.66
C GLU A 281 -14.14 -13.38 -3.18
N GLU A 282 -14.16 -12.11 -3.59
CA GLU A 282 -14.13 -11.71 -4.99
C GLU A 282 -12.78 -12.05 -5.66
N ASN A 283 -11.66 -11.82 -4.98
CA ASN A 283 -10.33 -12.17 -5.47
C ASN A 283 -10.17 -13.69 -5.68
N GLU A 284 -10.69 -14.50 -4.75
CA GLU A 284 -10.74 -15.96 -4.89
C GLU A 284 -11.58 -16.37 -6.11
N THR A 285 -12.76 -15.76 -6.27
CA THR A 285 -13.64 -15.99 -7.42
C THR A 285 -12.96 -15.61 -8.75
N LEU A 286 -12.19 -14.51 -8.79
CA LEU A 286 -11.40 -14.14 -9.96
C LEU A 286 -10.33 -15.18 -10.27
N CYS A 287 -9.59 -15.65 -9.26
CA CYS A 287 -8.59 -16.70 -9.43
C CYS A 287 -9.20 -18.01 -9.96
N GLU A 288 -10.41 -18.38 -9.56
CA GLU A 288 -11.13 -19.52 -10.11
C GLU A 288 -11.55 -19.29 -11.57
N ARG A 289 -12.08 -18.10 -11.88
CA ARG A 289 -12.55 -17.74 -13.22
C ARG A 289 -11.43 -17.68 -14.25
N PHE A 290 -10.30 -17.10 -13.87
CA PHE A 290 -9.12 -16.90 -14.72
C PHE A 290 -8.12 -18.06 -14.63
N GLY A 291 -8.35 -19.03 -13.73
CA GLY A 291 -7.59 -20.26 -13.66
C GLY A 291 -7.65 -21.04 -14.98
N PRO A 292 -6.61 -21.83 -15.31
CA PRO A 292 -6.54 -22.52 -16.59
C PRO A 292 -7.71 -23.50 -16.78
N LYS A 293 -8.59 -23.23 -17.76
CA LYS A 293 -9.51 -24.22 -18.35
C LYS A 293 -8.76 -25.11 -19.34
N ILE A 294 -7.70 -25.79 -18.91
CA ILE A 294 -6.96 -26.71 -19.78
C ILE A 294 -7.64 -28.08 -19.73
N SER A 295 -8.59 -28.32 -20.64
CA SER A 295 -8.90 -29.68 -21.11
C SER A 295 -8.12 -29.91 -22.40
N LEU A 296 -6.84 -30.31 -22.29
CA LEU A 296 -6.10 -30.77 -23.46
C LEU A 296 -6.42 -32.26 -23.67
N PRO A 297 -6.97 -32.67 -24.84
CA PRO A 297 -7.03 -34.09 -25.19
C PRO A 297 -5.61 -34.58 -25.40
N VAL A 298 -5.11 -35.38 -24.45
CA VAL A 298 -3.80 -36.03 -24.58
C VAL A 298 -3.92 -37.14 -25.64
N SER A 299 -3.60 -36.83 -26.90
CA SER A 299 -3.26 -37.85 -27.89
C SER A 299 -1.78 -38.17 -27.74
N VAL A 300 -1.50 -39.33 -27.15
CA VAL A 300 -0.14 -39.85 -26.97
C VAL A 300 0.34 -40.40 -28.32
N ILE A 301 1.17 -39.65 -29.04
CA ILE A 301 1.99 -40.23 -30.12
C ILE A 301 3.37 -40.54 -29.53
N PHE A 302 3.68 -41.83 -29.51
CA PHE A 302 4.85 -42.46 -28.93
C PHE A 302 6.17 -41.95 -29.52
N PHE A 303 6.98 -41.24 -28.74
CA PHE A 303 8.44 -41.42 -28.65
C PHE A 303 8.90 -40.89 -27.27
N THR A 304 9.39 -41.79 -26.41
CA THR A 304 10.03 -41.55 -25.09
C THR A 304 9.31 -40.56 -24.15
N SER A 305 8.42 -41.06 -23.29
CA SER A 305 7.72 -40.27 -22.27
C SER A 305 8.66 -39.83 -21.15
N LEU A 306 9.23 -38.63 -21.27
CA LEU A 306 9.67 -37.87 -20.11
C LEU A 306 8.40 -37.29 -19.46
N SER A 307 7.98 -37.84 -18.32
CA SER A 307 6.91 -37.27 -17.50
C SER A 307 7.40 -35.97 -16.85
N ILE A 308 7.50 -34.90 -17.65
CA ILE A 308 7.58 -33.55 -17.09
C ILE A 308 6.17 -33.24 -16.60
N ALA A 309 5.95 -33.32 -15.30
CA ALA A 309 4.82 -32.67 -14.67
C ALA A 309 4.99 -31.17 -14.96
N LEU A 310 4.29 -30.66 -15.98
CA LEU A 310 4.13 -29.23 -16.18
C LEU A 310 3.50 -28.69 -14.88
N PRO A 311 4.11 -27.72 -14.19
CA PRO A 311 3.52 -27.14 -13.01
C PRO A 311 2.14 -26.62 -13.39
N THR A 312 1.11 -27.10 -12.72
CA THR A 312 -0.24 -26.54 -12.83
C THR A 312 -0.16 -25.09 -12.36
N PHE A 313 0.00 -24.15 -13.29
CA PHE A 313 -0.07 -22.71 -13.08
C PHE A 313 -1.52 -22.35 -12.69
N LYS A 314 -1.93 -22.68 -11.47
CA LYS A 314 -3.10 -22.05 -10.87
C LYS A 314 -2.64 -20.70 -10.32
N PRO A 315 -3.15 -19.56 -10.81
CA PRO A 315 -2.80 -18.28 -10.23
C PRO A 315 -3.36 -18.24 -8.80
N GLY A 316 -2.46 -18.25 -7.81
CA GLY A 316 -2.86 -18.10 -6.40
C GLY A 316 -3.51 -16.74 -6.13
N PRO A 317 -4.16 -16.57 -4.97
CA PRO A 317 -4.83 -15.32 -4.59
C PRO A 317 -3.84 -14.14 -4.53
N GLY A 318 -2.54 -14.41 -4.32
CA GLY A 318 -1.42 -13.51 -4.64
C GLY A 318 -1.29 -12.31 -3.71
N TYR A 319 -0.50 -11.31 -4.12
CA TYR A 319 -0.17 -10.15 -3.27
C TYR A 319 -1.40 -9.33 -2.83
N LEU A 320 -2.48 -9.32 -3.62
CA LEU A 320 -3.75 -8.69 -3.21
C LEU A 320 -4.32 -9.32 -1.92
N GLN A 321 -4.25 -10.65 -1.82
CA GLN A 321 -4.69 -11.39 -0.65
C GLN A 321 -3.83 -11.04 0.57
N GLU A 322 -2.51 -11.00 0.38
CA GLU A 322 -1.56 -10.66 1.44
C GLU A 322 -1.83 -9.25 1.99
N CYS A 323 -2.10 -8.28 1.12
CA CYS A 323 -2.51 -6.92 1.52
C CYS A 323 -3.83 -6.92 2.30
N ALA A 324 -4.85 -7.67 1.83
CA ALA A 324 -6.13 -7.75 2.52
C ALA A 324 -6.02 -8.43 3.90
N GLU A 325 -5.20 -9.47 4.01
CA GLU A 325 -4.94 -10.17 5.27
C GLU A 325 -4.13 -9.35 6.27
N ALA A 326 -3.15 -8.59 5.76
CA ALA A 326 -2.43 -7.60 6.56
C ALA A 326 -3.38 -6.54 7.11
N ALA A 327 -4.29 -5.99 6.28
CA ALA A 327 -5.30 -5.03 6.71
C ALA A 327 -6.19 -5.60 7.83
N VAL A 328 -6.71 -6.82 7.64
CA VAL A 328 -7.57 -7.47 8.65
C VAL A 328 -6.82 -7.69 9.96
N SER A 329 -5.57 -8.16 9.89
CA SER A 329 -4.75 -8.44 11.07
C SER A 329 -4.39 -7.17 11.84
N GLU A 330 -4.19 -6.06 11.14
CA GLU A 330 -3.88 -4.76 11.74
C GLU A 330 -5.12 -4.10 12.38
N ILE A 331 -6.27 -4.17 11.70
CA ILE A 331 -7.55 -3.64 12.21
C ILE A 331 -8.08 -4.47 13.38
N ASN A 332 -7.83 -5.78 13.35
CA ASN A 332 -8.28 -6.73 14.36
C ASN A 332 -7.15 -7.67 14.78
N PRO A 333 -6.18 -7.18 15.58
CA PRO A 333 -5.08 -8.01 16.03
C PRO A 333 -5.63 -9.21 16.80
N PRO A 334 -5.06 -10.41 16.60
CA PRO A 334 -5.44 -11.57 17.39
C PRO A 334 -5.23 -11.24 18.88
N GLU A 335 -6.18 -11.61 19.74
CA GLU A 335 -6.03 -11.45 21.18
C GLU A 335 -4.72 -12.13 21.60
N VAL A 336 -3.74 -11.33 22.02
CA VAL A 336 -2.50 -11.84 22.60
C VAL A 336 -2.91 -12.48 23.91
N THR A 337 -3.09 -13.80 23.91
CA THR A 337 -3.22 -14.56 25.14
C THR A 337 -1.91 -14.37 25.88
N GLN A 338 -1.90 -13.46 26.87
CA GLN A 338 -0.80 -13.38 27.82
C GLN A 338 -0.79 -14.74 28.54
N ILE A 339 0.03 -15.66 28.04
CA ILE A 339 0.46 -16.80 28.84
C ILE A 339 1.31 -16.17 29.94
N SER A 340 0.66 -15.88 31.06
CA SER A 340 1.32 -15.55 32.31
C SER A 340 2.16 -16.76 32.66
N ILE A 341 3.45 -16.72 32.29
CA ILE A 341 4.44 -17.65 32.80
C ILE A 341 4.71 -17.21 34.23
N CYS A 342 3.78 -17.52 35.11
CA CYS A 342 4.01 -17.60 36.54
C CYS A 342 4.40 -19.05 36.85
N SER A 343 5.67 -19.19 37.23
CA SER A 343 6.16 -20.10 38.27
C SER A 343 6.13 -21.59 37.98
N LEU A 344 7.33 -22.16 37.78
CA LEU A 344 7.87 -23.21 38.66
C LEU A 344 9.40 -23.22 38.62
#